data_AF-A0A917ZWB5-F1
#
_entry.id   AF-A0A917ZWB5-F1
#
_cell.length_a   1.000
_cell.length_b   1.000
_cell.length_c   1.000
_cell.angle_alpha   90.00
_cell.angle_beta   90.00
_cell.angle_gamma   90.00
#
_symmetry.space_group_name_H-M   'P 1'
#
loop_
_entity.id
_entity.type
_entity.pdbx_description
1 polymer ?
#
loop_
_entity_poly.entity_id
_entity_poly.type
_entity_poly.pdbx_seq_one_letter_code
_entity_poly.pdbx_strand_id
1 'polypeptide(L)'
;MGEAVLYEMTLARYAGNALPHLPLTPWTDSAAVAQWSSSAWLSDHRARWCAPCLRKNDFRWPLRWMLPWTFACLEHRLFLATECIRCLSPVHYGRHSTLPRVCDARVDERRHT
;
A
#
# COMPACT_ATOMS: atom_id res chain seq x y z
N MET A 1 -11.01 8.66 -24.25
CA MET A 1 -11.10 7.61 -23.20
C MET A 1 -9.71 7.40 -22.58
N GLY A 2 -9.22 8.30 -21.72
CA GLY A 2 -7.84 8.19 -21.20
C GLY A 2 -7.67 8.67 -19.76
N GLU A 3 -8.24 9.84 -19.44
CA GLU A 3 -8.06 10.45 -18.12
C GLU A 3 -8.79 9.69 -16.99
N ALA A 4 -10.04 9.28 -17.21
CA ALA A 4 -10.80 8.53 -16.21
C ALA A 4 -10.17 7.16 -15.86
N VAL A 5 -9.57 6.48 -16.85
CA VAL A 5 -8.89 5.19 -16.61
C VAL A 5 -7.63 5.38 -15.79
N LEU A 6 -6.85 6.42 -16.07
CA LEU A 6 -5.67 6.76 -15.28
C LEU A 6 -6.04 7.16 -13.86
N TYR A 7 -7.14 7.90 -13.68
CA TYR A 7 -7.64 8.28 -12.37
C TYR A 7 -7.95 7.06 -11.49
N GLU A 8 -8.60 6.03 -12.05
CA GLU A 8 -8.89 4.76 -11.36
C GLU A 8 -7.62 3.97 -10.96
N MET A 9 -6.48 4.24 -11.60
CA MET A 9 -5.18 3.63 -11.27
C MET A 9 -4.43 4.38 -10.17
N THR A 10 -5.02 5.41 -9.57
CA THR A 10 -4.42 6.19 -8.49
C THR A 10 -5.21 6.08 -7.20
N LEU A 11 -4.61 6.54 -6.10
CA LEU A 11 -5.35 6.71 -4.84
C LEU A 11 -6.48 7.73 -4.94
N ALA A 12 -6.47 8.64 -5.93
CA ALA A 12 -7.50 9.65 -6.10
C ALA A 12 -8.90 9.06 -6.27
N ARG A 13 -9.03 7.82 -6.77
CA ARG A 13 -10.31 7.11 -6.84
C ARG A 13 -11.03 6.95 -5.48
N TYR A 14 -10.31 7.10 -4.37
CA TYR A 14 -10.86 7.03 -3.03
C TYR A 14 -11.21 8.41 -2.43
N ALA A 15 -11.03 9.49 -3.19
CA ALA A 15 -11.32 10.85 -2.76
C ALA A 15 -12.79 10.99 -2.32
N GLY A 16 -13.02 11.70 -1.22
CA GLY A 16 -14.36 11.96 -0.69
C GLY A 16 -15.03 10.77 0.01
N ASN A 17 -14.38 9.60 0.03
CA ASN A 17 -14.82 8.45 0.80
C ASN A 17 -13.69 7.98 1.73
N ALA A 18 -12.87 7.02 1.28
CA ALA A 18 -11.80 6.46 2.08
C ALA A 18 -10.56 7.38 2.18
N LEU A 19 -10.57 8.53 1.49
CA LEU A 19 -9.59 9.61 1.59
C LEU A 19 -10.33 10.96 1.72
N PRO A 20 -10.84 11.29 2.91
CA PRO A 20 -11.51 12.56 3.12
C PRO A 20 -10.50 13.72 3.00
N HIS A 21 -10.96 14.83 2.40
CA HIS A 21 -10.17 16.05 2.25
C HIS A 21 -8.84 15.89 1.48
N LEU A 22 -8.74 14.91 0.56
CA LEU A 22 -7.62 14.84 -0.38
C LEU A 22 -7.52 16.19 -1.13
N PRO A 23 -6.33 16.83 -1.18
CA PRO A 23 -6.15 18.08 -1.91
C PRO A 23 -6.62 17.93 -3.35
N LEU A 24 -7.25 18.95 -3.93
CA LEU A 24 -7.78 18.90 -5.30
C LEU A 24 -6.68 18.87 -6.38
N THR A 25 -5.47 19.31 -6.03
CA THR A 25 -4.30 19.36 -6.93
C THR A 25 -3.07 18.73 -6.27
N PRO A 26 -3.08 17.41 -5.99
CA PRO A 26 -1.98 16.74 -5.29
C PRO A 26 -0.67 16.69 -6.10
N TRP A 27 -0.71 17.00 -7.40
CA TRP A 27 0.46 17.01 -8.28
C TRP A 27 1.20 18.35 -8.33
N THR A 28 0.61 19.45 -7.84
CA THR A 28 1.24 20.78 -7.85
C THR A 28 1.79 21.21 -6.48
N ASP A 29 1.30 20.63 -5.39
CA ASP A 29 1.70 20.99 -4.03
C ASP A 29 2.04 19.74 -3.20
N SER A 30 3.29 19.29 -3.31
CA SER A 30 3.79 18.13 -2.58
C SER A 30 3.84 18.35 -1.06
N ALA A 31 3.94 19.59 -0.59
CA ALA A 31 3.96 19.92 0.83
C ALA A 31 2.55 19.77 1.44
N ALA A 32 1.52 20.27 0.76
CA ALA A 32 0.13 20.06 1.15
C ALA A 32 -0.23 18.56 1.18
N VAL A 33 0.25 17.78 0.21
CA VAL A 33 0.05 16.32 0.20
C VAL A 33 0.75 15.64 1.37
N ALA A 34 1.99 16.01 1.69
CA ALA A 34 2.73 15.41 2.80
C ALA A 34 2.12 15.76 4.17
N GLN A 35 1.62 17.00 4.34
CA GLN A 35 0.92 17.39 5.56
C GLN A 35 -0.40 16.64 5.71
N TRP A 36 -1.20 16.58 4.64
CA TRP A 36 -2.45 15.83 4.63
C TRP A 36 -2.23 14.34 4.84
N SER A 37 -1.21 13.73 4.20
CA SER A 37 -0.93 12.29 4.39
C SER A 37 -0.60 11.98 5.85
N SER A 38 0.06 12.91 6.53
CA SER A 38 0.42 12.76 7.94
C SER A 38 -0.79 12.87 8.86
N SER A 39 -1.69 13.82 8.61
CA SER A 39 -2.94 13.94 9.38
C SER A 39 -3.93 12.81 9.10
N ALA A 40 -3.93 12.25 7.88
CA ALA A 40 -4.77 11.13 7.48
C ALA A 40 -4.18 9.74 7.86
N TRP A 41 -3.08 9.70 8.62
CA TRP A 41 -2.36 8.46 8.99
C TRP A 41 -1.88 7.62 7.78
N LEU A 42 -1.69 8.25 6.62
CA LEU A 42 -1.15 7.66 5.39
C LEU A 42 0.37 7.72 5.30
N SER A 43 1.03 8.47 6.19
CA SER A 43 2.49 8.63 6.20
C SER A 43 3.24 7.39 6.69
N ASP A 44 2.54 6.38 7.23
CA ASP A 44 3.18 5.09 7.49
C ASP A 44 3.34 4.33 6.18
N HIS A 45 4.54 4.43 5.59
CA HIS A 45 4.92 3.73 4.37
C HIS A 45 4.99 2.21 4.53
N ARG A 46 4.64 1.64 5.70
CA ARG A 46 4.58 0.19 5.88
C ARG A 46 3.56 -0.44 4.94
N ALA A 47 4.08 -1.27 4.08
CA ALA A 47 3.33 -2.05 3.14
C ALA A 47 2.58 -3.15 3.90
N ARG A 48 1.29 -3.30 3.59
CA ARG A 48 0.44 -4.40 4.07
C ARG A 48 0.06 -5.33 2.95
N TRP A 49 0.28 -6.64 3.09
CA TRP A 49 -0.04 -7.59 2.03
C TRP A 49 -0.64 -8.92 2.49
N CYS A 50 -1.36 -9.53 1.55
CA CYS A 50 -1.81 -10.91 1.63
C CYS A 50 -1.08 -11.72 0.56
N ALA A 51 -0.26 -12.67 1.00
CA ALA A 51 0.50 -13.55 0.11
C ALA A 51 -0.36 -14.27 -0.96
N PRO A 52 -1.50 -14.90 -0.59
CA PRO A 52 -2.44 -15.46 -1.56
C PRO A 52 -2.93 -14.47 -2.62
N CYS A 53 -3.37 -13.28 -2.21
CA CYS A 53 -3.86 -12.26 -3.15
C CYS A 53 -2.76 -11.75 -4.08
N LEU A 54 -1.53 -11.57 -3.58
CA LEU A 54 -0.41 -11.19 -4.44
C LEU A 54 -0.15 -12.25 -5.51
N ARG A 55 -0.13 -13.54 -5.16
CA ARG A 55 0.07 -14.62 -6.14
C ARG A 55 -1.03 -14.63 -7.21
N LYS A 56 -2.28 -14.46 -6.80
CA LYS A 56 -3.44 -14.41 -7.71
C LYS A 56 -3.39 -13.21 -8.65
N ASN A 57 -2.71 -12.13 -8.26
CA ASN A 57 -2.67 -10.85 -8.99
C ASN A 57 -1.30 -10.58 -9.63
N ASP A 58 -0.51 -11.60 -9.96
CA ASP A 58 0.85 -11.47 -10.54
C ASP A 58 1.78 -10.55 -9.73
N PHE A 59 1.71 -10.68 -8.41
CA PHE A 59 2.44 -9.87 -7.43
C PHE A 59 2.15 -8.36 -7.50
N ARG A 60 1.07 -7.95 -8.18
CA ARG A 60 0.63 -6.55 -8.21
C ARG A 60 -0.06 -6.18 -6.91
N TRP A 61 0.35 -5.04 -6.38
CA TRP A 61 -0.19 -4.49 -5.14
C TRP A 61 -1.53 -3.79 -5.36
N PRO A 62 -2.62 -4.20 -4.67
CA PRO A 62 -3.89 -3.49 -4.74
C PRO A 62 -3.82 -2.12 -4.06
N LEU A 63 -4.27 -1.06 -4.73
CA LEU A 63 -4.30 0.32 -4.18
C LEU A 63 -5.01 0.42 -2.82
N ARG A 64 -6.06 -0.38 -2.61
CA ARG A 64 -6.81 -0.40 -1.33
C ARG A 64 -5.93 -0.73 -0.12
N TRP A 65 -4.82 -1.44 -0.30
CA TRP A 65 -3.91 -1.79 0.80
C TRP A 65 -2.99 -0.63 1.23
N MET A 66 -2.95 0.45 0.44
CA MET A 66 -2.30 1.70 0.87
C MET A 66 -3.19 2.53 1.80
N LEU A 67 -4.48 2.22 1.91
CA LEU A 67 -5.41 2.93 2.81
C LEU A 67 -5.14 2.54 4.26
N PRO A 68 -5.15 3.49 5.22
CA PRO A 68 -4.74 3.24 6.60
C PRO A 68 -5.69 2.27 7.32
N TRP A 69 -6.96 2.22 6.91
CA TRP A 69 -8.00 1.33 7.45
C TRP A 69 -7.96 -0.11 6.94
N THR A 70 -7.10 -0.43 5.95
CA THR A 70 -7.06 -1.79 5.39
C THR A 70 -6.06 -2.66 6.16
N PHE A 71 -6.53 -3.33 7.22
CA PHE A 71 -5.71 -4.22 8.05
C PHE A 71 -5.93 -5.72 7.81
N ALA A 72 -7.04 -6.09 7.15
CA ALA A 72 -7.39 -7.49 6.89
C ALA A 72 -7.72 -7.75 5.41
N CYS A 73 -7.36 -8.95 4.97
CA CYS A 73 -7.81 -9.52 3.70
C CYS A 73 -9.18 -10.17 3.92
N LEU A 74 -10.23 -9.61 3.30
CA LEU A 74 -11.59 -10.16 3.40
C LEU A 74 -11.77 -11.43 2.56
N GLU A 75 -11.02 -11.59 1.46
CA GLU A 75 -11.08 -12.77 0.59
C GLU A 75 -10.51 -14.02 1.29
N HIS A 76 -9.38 -13.87 1.98
CA HIS A 76 -8.68 -14.97 2.66
C HIS A 76 -8.84 -14.95 4.19
N ARG A 77 -9.65 -14.03 4.73
CA ARG A 77 -9.99 -13.87 6.16
C ARG A 77 -8.77 -13.89 7.10
N LEU A 78 -7.73 -13.15 6.73
CA LEU A 78 -6.46 -13.08 7.46
C LEU A 78 -6.00 -11.64 7.64
N PHE A 79 -5.24 -11.38 8.70
CA PHE A 79 -4.56 -10.10 8.87
C PHE A 79 -3.47 -9.93 7.81
N LEU A 80 -3.35 -8.71 7.27
CA LEU A 80 -2.31 -8.39 6.31
C LEU A 80 -0.96 -8.37 7.01
N ALA A 81 0.03 -9.01 6.40
CA ALA A 81 1.41 -8.95 6.87
C ALA A 81 1.98 -7.56 6.65
N THR A 82 2.76 -7.06 7.62
CA THR A 82 3.49 -5.78 7.58
C THR A 82 5.01 -5.96 7.47
N GLU A 83 5.47 -7.18 7.69
CA GLU A 83 6.87 -7.55 7.80
C GLU A 83 7.14 -8.82 6.99
N CYS A 84 8.37 -8.95 6.50
CA CYS A 84 8.81 -10.17 5.85
C CYS A 84 8.81 -11.32 6.85
N ILE A 85 8.15 -12.42 6.50
CA ILE A 85 8.05 -13.61 7.36
C ILE A 85 9.39 -14.31 7.63
N ARG A 86 10.43 -14.06 6.81
CA ARG A 86 11.77 -14.65 7.00
C ARG A 86 12.66 -13.77 7.86
N CYS A 87 12.82 -12.50 7.49
CA CYS A 87 13.78 -11.60 8.13
C CYS A 87 13.15 -10.60 9.11
N LEU A 88 11.81 -10.62 9.26
CA LEU A 88 11.03 -9.73 10.12
C LEU A 88 11.26 -8.24 9.86
N SER A 89 11.81 -7.91 8.69
CA SER A 89 12.01 -6.52 8.29
C SER A 89 10.70 -5.95 7.76
N PRO A 90 10.31 -4.72 8.14
CA PRO A 90 9.18 -4.03 7.56
C PRO A 90 9.37 -3.88 6.05
N VAL A 91 8.32 -4.15 5.29
CA VAL A 91 8.31 -3.82 3.86
C VAL A 91 7.71 -2.44 3.74
N HIS A 92 8.35 -1.58 2.95
CA HIS A 92 7.84 -0.25 2.67
C HIS A 92 7.40 -0.14 1.22
N TYR A 93 6.29 0.55 0.97
CA TYR A 93 5.89 0.93 -0.39
C TYR A 93 6.37 2.34 -0.70
N GLY A 94 6.88 2.54 -1.92
CA GLY A 94 7.39 3.84 -2.37
C GLY A 94 8.91 3.99 -2.28
N ARG A 95 9.39 5.21 -2.55
CA ARG A 95 10.80 5.51 -2.74
C ARG A 95 11.47 5.80 -1.40
N HIS A 96 12.09 4.79 -0.79
CA HIS A 96 13.18 5.06 0.14
C HIS A 96 14.44 5.34 -0.68
N SER A 97 15.12 6.46 -0.40
CA SER A 97 16.39 6.86 -1.03
C SER A 97 17.55 5.94 -0.66
N THR A 98 17.39 5.12 0.37
CA THR A 98 18.33 4.08 0.76
C THR A 98 18.00 2.80 -0.02
N LEU A 99 19.01 2.20 -0.66
CA LEU A 99 18.86 0.92 -1.33
C LEU A 99 18.12 -0.06 -0.39
N PRO A 100 16.99 -0.63 -0.82
CA PRO A 100 16.26 -1.56 0.03
C PRO A 100 17.20 -2.70 0.39
N ARG A 101 17.18 -3.15 1.66
CA ARG A 101 17.76 -4.46 1.97
C ARG A 101 17.02 -5.48 1.12
N VAL A 102 17.70 -6.05 0.13
CA VAL A 102 17.12 -7.10 -0.69
C VAL A 102 16.96 -8.33 0.19
N CYS A 103 15.72 -8.75 0.37
CA CYS A 103 15.41 -10.03 1.00
C CYS A 103 15.06 -11.01 -0.12
N ASP A 104 15.83 -12.10 -0.24
CA ASP A 104 15.55 -13.15 -1.22
C ASP A 104 14.39 -14.07 -0.81
N ALA A 105 13.71 -13.77 0.30
CA ALA A 105 12.53 -14.51 0.74
C ALA A 105 11.40 -14.30 -0.26
N ARG A 106 10.88 -15.39 -0.82
CA ARG A 106 9.65 -15.31 -1.61
C ARG A 106 8.44 -15.20 -0.69
N VAL A 107 7.39 -14.56 -1.21
CA VAL A 107 6.10 -14.32 -0.53
C VAL A 107 5.44 -15.61 0.02
N ASP A 108 5.93 -16.79 -0.36
CA ASP A 108 5.38 -18.12 -0.05
C ASP A 108 5.99 -18.84 1.16
N GLU A 109 7.03 -18.30 1.78
CA GLU A 109 7.78 -19.04 2.82
C GLU A 109 7.11 -19.01 4.19
N ARG A 110 5.79 -19.23 4.23
CA ARG A 110 5.08 -19.42 5.49
C ARG A 110 5.72 -20.60 6.21
N ARG A 111 6.15 -20.38 7.45
CA ARG A 111 6.37 -21.48 8.38
C ARG A 111 5.04 -22.19 8.57
N HIS A 112 4.92 -23.38 7.98
CA HIS A 112 3.95 -24.36 8.40
C HIS A 112 4.54 -24.98 9.68
N THR A 113 4.08 -24.50 10.83
CA THR A 113 4.23 -25.16 12.12
C THR A 113 2.85 -25.47 12.64
#